data_AF-A0A945X8G5-F1
#
_entry.id   AF-A0A945X8G5-F1
#
_cell.length_a   1.000
_cell.length_b   1.000
_cell.length_c   1.000
_cell.angle_alpha   90.00
_cell.angle_beta   90.00
_cell.angle_gamma   90.00
#
_symmetry.space_group_name_H-M   'P 1'
#
loop_
_entity.id
_entity.type
_entity.pdbx_description
1 polymer ?
#
loop_
_entity_poly.entity_id
_entity_poly.type
_entity_poly.pdbx_seq_one_letter_code
_entity_poly.pdbx_strand_id
1 'polypeptide(L)'
;MGLSASPEDQAKLLDVADTDLALAQAHTTLKGLAAALHLDTLDAAIDEIKGRRHDAFIELESIRSELARAESDVSLVDARIAQDSQRLEHTSSAKDALGLEHELESLRTRRSNLEDIELAIMEKLEAAEAGLAGIDA
;
A
#
# COMPACT_ATOMS: atom_id res chain seq x y z
N MET A 1 62.08 21.70 -32.20
CA MET A 1 61.60 23.09 -32.11
C MET A 1 60.63 23.16 -30.97
N GLY A 2 60.89 23.99 -29.95
CA GLY A 2 59.96 24.18 -28.84
C GLY A 2 58.74 24.94 -29.33
N LEU A 3 57.55 24.43 -29.05
CA LEU A 3 56.33 25.20 -29.25
C LEU A 3 56.42 26.46 -28.38
N SER A 4 56.25 27.62 -29.01
CA SER A 4 56.34 28.96 -28.40
C SER A 4 55.04 29.69 -28.70
N ALA A 5 54.30 30.06 -27.65
CA ALA A 5 53.10 30.89 -27.75
C ALA A 5 53.42 32.35 -27.39
N SER A 6 52.61 33.31 -27.87
CA SER A 6 52.80 34.71 -27.48
C SER A 6 52.58 34.90 -25.97
N PRO A 7 53.18 35.93 -25.33
CA PRO A 7 52.96 36.19 -23.90
C PRO A 7 51.47 36.35 -23.53
N GLU A 8 50.66 36.90 -24.45
CA GLU A 8 49.22 37.04 -24.29
C GLU A 8 48.51 35.67 -24.27
N ASP A 9 48.91 34.75 -25.17
CA ASP A 9 48.37 33.40 -25.20
C ASP A 9 48.79 32.58 -23.98
N GLN A 10 50.01 32.80 -23.47
CA GLN A 10 50.48 32.20 -22.23
C GLN A 10 49.67 32.68 -21.02
N ALA A 11 49.34 33.97 -20.95
CA ALA A 11 48.48 34.52 -19.89
C ALA A 11 47.06 33.92 -19.95
N LYS A 12 46.46 33.86 -21.14
CA LYS A 12 45.15 33.21 -21.34
C LYS A 12 45.16 31.73 -20.93
N LEU A 13 46.25 31.01 -21.22
CA LEU A 13 46.40 29.62 -20.79
C LEU A 13 46.48 29.48 -19.26
N LEU A 14 47.13 30.41 -18.56
CA LEU A 14 47.16 30.44 -17.10
C LEU A 14 45.77 30.72 -16.52
N ASP A 15 45.02 31.68 -17.09
CA ASP A 15 43.65 31.97 -16.65
C ASP A 15 42.71 30.76 -16.81
N VAL A 16 42.85 30.03 -17.92
CA VAL A 16 42.11 28.77 -18.15
C VAL A 16 42.51 27.72 -17.12
N ALA A 17 43.82 27.54 -16.87
CA ALA A 17 44.30 26.58 -15.88
C ALA A 17 43.83 26.89 -14.45
N ASP A 18 43.80 28.17 -14.07
CA ASP A 18 43.28 28.62 -12.77
C ASP A 18 41.78 28.36 -12.65
N THR A 19 41.03 28.60 -13.73
CA THR A 19 39.60 28.28 -13.79
C THR A 19 39.34 26.78 -13.68
N ASP A 20 40.13 25.95 -14.37
CA ASP A 20 40.04 24.49 -14.29
C ASP A 20 40.35 23.98 -12.89
N LEU A 21 41.36 24.56 -12.22
CA LEU A 21 41.71 24.22 -10.84
C LEU A 21 40.57 24.58 -9.88
N ALA A 22 40.00 25.78 -10.01
CA ALA A 22 38.87 26.21 -9.20
C ALA A 22 37.64 25.30 -9.39
N LEU A 23 37.35 24.89 -10.63
CA LEU A 23 36.27 23.95 -10.93
C LEU A 23 36.52 22.57 -10.32
N ALA A 24 37.74 22.04 -10.42
CA ALA A 24 38.11 20.76 -9.85
C ALA A 24 37.99 20.76 -8.31
N GLN A 25 38.42 21.84 -7.66
CA GLN A 25 38.26 22.03 -6.21
C GLN A 25 36.78 22.06 -5.82
N ALA A 26 35.96 22.88 -6.49
CA ALA A 26 34.53 22.98 -6.22
C ALA A 26 33.81 21.63 -6.38
N HIS A 27 34.12 20.87 -7.44
CA HIS A 27 33.59 19.51 -7.63
C HIS A 27 33.98 18.56 -6.50
N THR A 28 35.22 18.64 -6.03
CA THR A 28 35.70 17.77 -4.94
C THR A 28 35.01 18.14 -3.62
N THR A 29 34.86 19.43 -3.34
CA THR A 29 34.12 19.93 -2.17
C THR A 29 32.66 19.49 -2.21
N LEU A 30 31.97 19.62 -3.36
CA LEU A 30 30.59 19.16 -3.52
C LEU A 30 30.44 17.66 -3.25
N LYS A 31 31.31 16.82 -3.81
CA LYS A 31 31.30 15.38 -3.54
C LYS A 31 31.56 15.06 -2.06
N GLY A 32 32.51 15.77 -1.44
CA GLY A 32 32.82 15.63 -0.02
C GLY A 32 31.63 16.00 0.88
N LEU A 33 30.89 17.05 0.52
CA LEU A 33 29.69 17.46 1.24
C LEU A 33 28.57 16.41 1.15
N ALA A 34 28.33 15.83 -0.02
CA ALA A 34 27.33 14.77 -0.18
C ALA A 34 27.64 13.54 0.70
N ALA A 35 28.91 13.13 0.76
CA ALA A 35 29.36 12.06 1.63
C ALA A 35 29.26 12.40 3.11
N ALA A 36 29.64 13.63 3.50
CA ALA A 36 29.54 14.11 4.88
C ALA A 36 28.09 14.25 5.38
N LEU A 37 27.16 14.53 4.46
CA LEU A 37 25.73 14.63 4.74
C LEU A 37 24.99 13.30 4.57
N HIS A 38 25.69 12.22 4.21
CA HIS A 38 25.12 10.88 4.02
C HIS A 38 23.92 10.86 3.07
N LEU A 39 23.91 11.71 2.03
CA LEU A 39 22.75 11.89 1.15
C LEU A 39 22.32 10.56 0.50
N ASP A 40 23.27 9.79 -0.04
CA ASP A 40 22.97 8.50 -0.67
C ASP A 40 22.32 7.49 0.31
N THR A 41 22.71 7.55 1.59
CA THR A 41 22.13 6.68 2.63
C THR A 41 20.71 7.12 2.99
N LEU A 42 20.48 8.43 3.09
CA LEU A 42 19.16 8.99 3.35
C LEU A 42 18.20 8.74 2.19
N ASP A 43 18.67 8.90 0.94
CA ASP A 43 17.87 8.62 -0.26
C ASP A 43 17.48 7.13 -0.31
N ALA A 44 18.41 6.22 -0.04
CA ALA A 44 18.12 4.79 0.04
C ALA A 44 17.09 4.47 1.13
N ALA A 45 17.21 5.09 2.32
CA ALA A 45 16.25 4.89 3.41
C ALA A 45 14.85 5.45 3.06
N ILE A 46 14.79 6.60 2.38
CA ILE A 46 13.53 7.18 1.90
C ILE A 46 12.84 6.24 0.92
N ASP A 47 13.59 5.69 -0.04
CA ASP A 47 13.03 4.79 -1.05
C ASP A 47 12.59 3.46 -0.43
N GLU A 48 13.32 2.94 0.55
CA GLU A 48 12.89 1.78 1.34
C GLU A 48 11.56 2.04 2.08
N ILE A 49 11.46 3.18 2.79
CA ILE A 49 10.23 3.56 3.51
C ILE A 49 9.05 3.70 2.54
N LYS A 50 9.25 4.35 1.39
CA LYS A 50 8.22 4.47 0.35
C LYS A 50 7.77 3.12 -0.17
N GLY A 51 8.71 2.20 -0.42
CA GLY A 51 8.41 0.83 -0.85
C GLY A 51 7.57 0.10 0.19
N ARG A 52 8.01 0.07 1.46
CA ARG A 52 7.26 -0.55 2.56
C ARG A 52 5.85 0.03 2.71
N ARG A 53 5.71 1.36 2.60
CA ARG A 53 4.40 2.01 2.66
C ARG A 53 3.51 1.63 1.48
N HIS A 54 4.07 1.54 0.28
CA HIS A 54 3.32 1.13 -0.91
C HIS A 54 2.77 -0.29 -0.78
N ASP A 55 3.63 -1.23 -0.36
CA ASP A 55 3.23 -2.63 -0.18
C ASP A 55 2.16 -2.77 0.91
N ALA A 56 2.33 -2.09 2.05
CA ALA A 56 1.34 -2.08 3.12
C ALA A 56 -0.01 -1.49 2.68
N PHE A 57 0.02 -0.43 1.87
CA PHE A 57 -1.19 0.18 1.30
C PHE A 57 -1.92 -0.76 0.33
N ILE A 58 -1.19 -1.49 -0.53
CA ILE A 58 -1.79 -2.48 -1.43
C ILE A 58 -2.45 -3.59 -0.65
N GLU A 59 -1.78 -4.12 0.38
CA GLU A 59 -2.33 -5.19 1.22
C GLU A 59 -3.61 -4.74 1.93
N LEU A 60 -3.59 -3.54 2.51
CA LEU A 60 -4.77 -2.93 3.13
C LEU A 60 -5.95 -2.84 2.16
N GLU A 61 -5.72 -2.35 0.94
CA GLU A 61 -6.78 -2.20 -0.05
C GLU A 61 -7.32 -3.56 -0.53
N SER A 62 -6.44 -4.57 -0.62
CA SER A 62 -6.84 -5.95 -0.88
C SER A 62 -7.77 -6.49 0.21
N ILE A 63 -7.42 -6.30 1.49
CA ILE A 63 -8.24 -6.72 2.64
C ILE A 63 -9.57 -5.97 2.67
N ARG A 64 -9.60 -4.66 2.36
CA ARG A 64 -10.85 -3.90 2.24
C ARG A 64 -11.76 -4.46 1.16
N SER A 65 -11.20 -4.86 0.02
CA SER A 65 -11.97 -5.51 -1.04
C SER A 65 -12.51 -6.88 -0.59
N GLU A 66 -11.73 -7.64 0.18
CA GLU A 66 -12.17 -8.91 0.77
C GLU A 66 -13.33 -8.70 1.75
N LEU A 67 -13.23 -7.69 2.64
CA LEU A 67 -14.29 -7.34 3.59
C LEU A 67 -15.59 -6.97 2.88
N ALA A 68 -15.53 -6.11 1.86
CA ALA A 68 -16.70 -5.70 1.10
C ALA A 68 -17.40 -6.90 0.40
N ARG A 69 -16.65 -7.92 0.00
CA ARG A 69 -17.22 -9.16 -0.56
C ARG A 69 -17.90 -9.99 0.53
N ALA A 70 -17.28 -10.14 1.70
CA ALA A 70 -17.86 -10.85 2.83
C ALA A 70 -19.18 -10.20 3.30
N GLU A 71 -19.20 -8.87 3.44
CA GLU A 71 -20.41 -8.09 3.77
C GLU A 71 -21.52 -8.30 2.72
N SER A 72 -21.15 -8.33 1.43
CA SER A 72 -22.10 -8.62 0.35
C SER A 72 -22.67 -10.03 0.45
N ASP A 73 -21.86 -11.04 0.79
CA ASP A 73 -22.32 -12.42 0.95
C ASP A 73 -23.28 -12.56 2.13
N VAL A 74 -23.00 -11.90 3.26
CA VAL A 74 -23.90 -11.83 4.42
C VAL A 74 -25.23 -11.19 4.03
N SER A 75 -25.18 -10.03 3.34
CA SER A 75 -26.37 -9.31 2.88
C SER A 75 -27.26 -10.15 1.96
N LEU A 76 -26.66 -10.93 1.05
CA LEU A 76 -27.40 -11.86 0.19
C LEU A 76 -28.11 -12.96 0.99
N VAL A 77 -27.45 -13.51 2.01
CA VAL A 77 -28.06 -14.52 2.90
C VAL A 77 -29.18 -13.91 3.73
N ASP A 78 -28.99 -12.71 4.27
CA ASP A 78 -30.01 -11.99 5.05
C ASP A 78 -31.26 -11.68 4.21
N ALA A 79 -31.07 -11.21 2.98
CA ALA A 79 -32.17 -10.99 2.04
C ALA A 79 -32.94 -12.29 1.78
N ARG A 80 -32.24 -13.42 1.65
CA ARG A 80 -32.86 -14.72 1.44
C ARG A 80 -33.63 -15.20 2.68
N ILE A 81 -33.04 -15.07 3.86
CA ILE A 81 -33.69 -15.39 5.15
C ILE A 81 -34.98 -14.58 5.30
N ALA A 82 -34.93 -13.28 5.01
CA ALA A 82 -36.12 -12.42 5.08
C ALA A 82 -37.22 -12.88 4.11
N GLN A 83 -36.85 -13.21 2.86
CA GLN A 83 -37.79 -13.70 1.86
C GLN A 83 -38.43 -15.04 2.27
N ASP A 84 -37.65 -16.01 2.72
CA ASP A 84 -38.16 -17.33 3.09
C ASP A 84 -38.96 -17.29 4.41
N SER A 85 -38.59 -16.41 5.35
CA SER A 85 -39.39 -16.15 6.56
C SER A 85 -40.76 -15.59 6.22
N GLN A 86 -40.82 -14.61 5.30
CA GLN A 86 -42.10 -14.06 4.83
C GLN A 86 -42.97 -15.13 4.14
N ARG A 87 -42.38 -16.02 3.35
CA ARG A 87 -43.11 -17.12 2.70
C ARG A 87 -43.66 -18.11 3.72
N LEU A 88 -42.91 -18.40 4.78
CA LEU A 88 -43.32 -19.29 5.85
C LEU A 88 -44.55 -18.73 6.60
N GLU A 89 -44.61 -17.42 6.84
CA GLU A 89 -45.76 -16.78 7.49
C GLU A 89 -47.06 -16.84 6.65
N HIS A 90 -46.94 -16.92 5.33
CA HIS A 90 -48.08 -16.89 4.41
C HIS A 90 -48.47 -18.26 3.83
N THR A 91 -47.70 -19.32 4.09
CA THR A 91 -48.01 -20.65 3.55
C THR A 91 -49.12 -21.34 4.33
N SER A 92 -50.06 -21.96 3.61
CA SER A 92 -51.09 -22.84 4.19
C SER A 92 -50.78 -24.33 4.01
N SER A 93 -49.65 -24.66 3.39
CA SER A 93 -49.21 -26.02 3.10
C SER A 93 -48.22 -26.48 4.16
N ALA A 94 -48.60 -27.48 4.97
CA ALA A 94 -47.74 -28.02 6.03
C ALA A 94 -46.43 -28.62 5.49
N LYS A 95 -46.46 -29.18 4.28
CA LYS A 95 -45.25 -29.71 3.63
C LYS A 95 -44.28 -28.58 3.26
N ASP A 96 -44.80 -27.47 2.72
CA ASP A 96 -43.96 -26.34 2.30
C ASP A 96 -43.43 -25.58 3.52
N ALA A 97 -44.22 -25.49 4.61
CA ALA A 97 -43.77 -24.93 5.88
C ALA A 97 -42.55 -25.69 6.43
N LEU A 98 -42.61 -27.03 6.50
CA LEU A 98 -41.48 -27.84 6.96
C LEU A 98 -40.23 -27.69 6.07
N GLY A 99 -40.43 -27.58 4.76
CA GLY A 99 -39.32 -27.33 3.82
C GLY A 99 -38.63 -25.99 4.07
N LEU A 100 -39.41 -24.91 4.21
CA LEU A 100 -38.91 -23.56 4.49
C LEU A 100 -38.22 -23.48 5.86
N GLU A 101 -38.72 -24.17 6.88
CA GLU A 101 -38.07 -24.23 8.20
C GLU A 101 -36.67 -24.84 8.13
N HIS A 102 -36.49 -25.95 7.40
CA HIS A 102 -35.17 -26.56 7.18
C HIS A 102 -34.23 -25.69 6.35
N GLU A 103 -34.74 -25.01 5.32
CA GLU A 103 -33.95 -24.06 4.53
C GLU A 103 -33.49 -22.88 5.39
N LEU A 104 -34.38 -22.32 6.23
CA LEU A 104 -34.05 -21.23 7.14
C LEU A 104 -33.01 -21.64 8.20
N GLU A 105 -33.09 -22.85 8.76
CA GLU A 105 -32.07 -23.38 9.66
C GLU A 105 -30.69 -23.46 8.99
N SER A 106 -30.66 -23.95 7.75
CA SER A 106 -29.44 -24.03 6.95
C SER A 106 -28.87 -22.65 6.63
N LEU A 107 -29.72 -21.69 6.27
CA LEU A 107 -29.33 -20.30 6.00
C LEU A 107 -28.81 -19.59 7.25
N ARG A 108 -29.42 -19.79 8.43
CA ARG A 108 -28.93 -19.25 9.70
C ARG A 108 -27.54 -19.79 10.05
N THR A 109 -27.31 -21.08 9.81
CA THR A 109 -25.99 -21.69 9.99
C THR A 109 -24.97 -21.07 9.02
N ARG A 110 -25.35 -20.88 7.76
CA ARG A 110 -24.48 -20.23 6.75
C ARG A 110 -24.18 -18.78 7.14
N ARG A 111 -25.17 -18.03 7.62
CA ARG A 111 -25.03 -16.64 8.09
C ARG A 111 -24.00 -16.56 9.22
N SER A 112 -24.15 -17.40 10.26
CA SER A 112 -23.19 -17.46 11.38
C SER A 112 -21.76 -17.72 10.89
N ASN A 113 -21.57 -18.68 9.99
CA ASN A 113 -20.24 -18.97 9.44
C ASN A 113 -19.67 -17.81 8.62
N LEU A 114 -20.52 -17.03 7.94
CA LEU A 114 -20.08 -15.84 7.21
C LEU A 114 -19.73 -14.69 8.16
N GLU A 115 -20.49 -14.49 9.24
CA GLU A 115 -20.17 -13.51 10.29
C GLU A 115 -18.82 -13.82 10.96
N ASP A 116 -18.52 -15.10 11.21
CA ASP A 116 -17.20 -15.52 11.74
C ASP A 116 -16.06 -15.20 10.76
N ILE A 117 -16.29 -15.38 9.45
CA ILE A 117 -15.31 -15.04 8.40
C ILE A 117 -15.13 -13.53 8.31
N GLU A 118 -16.23 -12.77 8.31
CA GLU A 118 -16.23 -11.29 8.29
C GLU A 118 -15.41 -10.74 9.46
N LEU A 119 -15.65 -11.23 10.68
CA LEU A 119 -14.91 -10.83 11.87
C LEU A 119 -13.40 -11.08 11.72
N ALA A 120 -13.02 -12.26 11.21
CA ALA A 120 -11.61 -12.59 10.98
C ALA A 120 -10.95 -11.67 9.92
N ILE A 121 -11.71 -11.21 8.91
CA ILE A 121 -11.22 -10.24 7.93
C ILE A 121 -11.09 -8.85 8.58
N MET A 122 -12.03 -8.44 9.43
CA MET A 122 -11.95 -7.19 10.17
C MET A 122 -10.72 -7.14 11.08
N GLU A 123 -10.39 -8.23 11.77
CA GLU A 123 -9.17 -8.33 12.59
C GLU A 123 -7.90 -8.15 11.75
N LYS A 124 -7.86 -8.74 10.55
CA LYS A 124 -6.75 -8.53 9.60
C LYS A 124 -6.69 -7.09 9.12
N LEU A 125 -7.83 -6.46 8.85
CA LEU A 125 -7.91 -5.07 8.42
C LEU A 125 -7.33 -4.14 9.49
N GLU A 126 -7.72 -4.34 10.76
CA GLU A 126 -7.20 -3.56 11.88
C GLU A 126 -5.67 -3.71 12.01
N ALA A 127 -5.16 -4.94 11.86
CA ALA A 127 -3.72 -5.18 11.88
C ALA A 127 -2.99 -4.50 10.71
N ALA A 128 -3.57 -4.50 9.51
CA ALA A 128 -3.01 -3.83 8.34
C ALA A 128 -3.03 -2.30 8.49
N GLU A 129 -4.12 -1.73 9.03
CA GLU A 129 -4.24 -0.31 9.35
C GLU A 129 -3.19 0.13 10.37
N ALA A 130 -3.02 -0.64 11.45
CA ALA A 130 -1.98 -0.40 12.45
C ALA A 130 -0.57 -0.50 11.83
N GLY A 131 -0.34 -1.48 10.95
CA GLY A 131 0.92 -1.65 10.23
C GLY A 131 1.27 -0.45 9.36
N LEU A 132 0.31 0.05 8.58
CA LEU A 132 0.50 1.25 7.74
C LEU A 132 0.72 2.50 8.59
N ALA A 133 -0.08 2.69 9.64
CA ALA A 133 0.07 3.83 10.56
C ALA A 133 1.45 3.84 11.24
N GLY A 134 2.01 2.68 11.56
CA GLY A 134 3.35 2.56 12.13
C GLY A 134 4.48 2.91 11.15
N ILE A 135 4.23 2.93 9.83
CA ILE A 135 5.19 3.38 8.82
C ILE A 135 5.13 4.91 8.65
N ASP A 136 3.96 5.50 8.83
CA ASP A 136 3.73 6.95 8.68
C ASP A 136 4.09 7.76 9.95
N ALA A 137 4.29 7.11 11.09
CA ALA A 137 4.64 7.72 12.38
C ALA A 137 6.14 8.05 12.50
#